data_AF-T0GLN5-F1
#
_entry.id   AF-T0GLN5-F1
#
_cell.length_a   1.000
_cell.length_b   1.000
_cell.length_c   1.000
_cell.angle_alpha   90.00
_cell.angle_beta   90.00
_cell.angle_gamma   90.00
#
_symmetry.space_group_name_H-M   'P 1'
#
loop_
_entity.id
_entity.type
_entity.pdbx_description
1 polymer ?
#
loop_
_entity_poly.entity_id
_entity_poly.type
_entity_poly.pdbx_seq_one_letter_code
_entity_poly.pdbx_strand_id
1 'polypeptide(L)'
;MGLAAIAGLLGYFSVMQSVALVLPDSRIQDAYALAPRNGHVAARYSQYMSGPEASPQDWADAVTAAQEALRQDPTAVEAVATLGLEAMLKGDEPRADRLLAYSQRMSRRDLRTQLMAIELAVAREDIAGALHHYDIALRTKKDAPGALFPVLTSALGDDAIRTALVRTLNHRPIWGVDFIRYVARSDADPAAPAAFFRGLAAHRFPIPGTASAAVVNRLLAVGRFEDAWSYYSVSRQGVDRRRSRDPNFKSLLEAPSAFDWVPKSGTGLSTALVPDPANGLFDFTVSMGNGGVLLQQLQMLPRGQYVVEGRSSGLEQPSASRPYWTVRCRNGQEIGRVEVPNSSHAQGRFEGKVNVPVNCPVQTLALVARSSDDIGGVTGQITHILLHTADADPS
;
A
#
# COMPACT_ATOMS: atom_id res chain seq x y z
N MET A 1 16.96 -58.08 37.65
CA MET A 1 15.73 -57.27 37.58
C MET A 1 15.99 -55.75 37.57
N GLY A 2 16.98 -55.22 38.29
CA GLY A 2 17.23 -53.76 38.34
C GLY A 2 17.55 -53.09 36.98
N LEU A 3 18.34 -53.74 36.11
CA LEU A 3 18.68 -53.19 34.79
C LEU A 3 17.48 -53.05 33.85
N ALA A 4 16.53 -53.99 33.87
CA ALA A 4 15.33 -53.94 33.03
C ALA A 4 14.36 -52.83 33.51
N ALA A 5 14.25 -52.62 34.82
CA ALA A 5 13.46 -51.52 35.38
C ALA A 5 14.07 -50.14 35.04
N ILE A 6 15.39 -50.01 35.12
CA ILE A 6 16.10 -48.78 34.72
C ILE A 6 15.92 -48.51 33.22
N ALA A 7 16.05 -49.53 32.36
CA ALA A 7 15.84 -49.39 30.92
C ALA A 7 14.38 -48.98 30.59
N GLY A 8 13.39 -49.57 31.26
CA GLY A 8 11.98 -49.19 31.11
C GLY A 8 11.70 -47.75 31.54
N LEU A 9 12.28 -47.30 32.66
CA LEU A 9 12.16 -45.91 33.12
C LEU A 9 12.79 -44.92 32.14
N LEU A 10 14.01 -45.21 31.66
CA LEU A 10 14.68 -44.37 30.66
C LEU A 10 13.91 -44.30 29.35
N GLY A 11 13.37 -45.44 28.88
CA GLY A 11 12.52 -45.50 27.70
C GLY A 11 11.24 -44.67 27.87
N TYR A 12 10.57 -44.78 29.01
CA TYR A 12 9.39 -43.96 29.34
C TYR A 12 9.71 -42.46 29.31
N PHE A 13 10.78 -42.02 29.99
CA PHE A 13 11.19 -40.61 29.98
C PHE A 13 11.54 -40.12 28.56
N SER A 14 12.22 -40.93 27.76
CA SER A 14 12.55 -40.58 26.37
C SER A 14 11.31 -40.40 25.51
N VAL A 15 10.30 -41.27 25.65
CA VAL A 15 9.04 -41.17 24.92
C VAL A 15 8.26 -39.93 25.36
N MET A 16 8.17 -39.68 26.67
CA MET A 16 7.45 -38.52 27.22
C MET A 16 8.06 -37.19 26.76
N GLN A 17 9.39 -37.09 26.73
CA GLN A 17 10.08 -35.92 26.18
C GLN A 17 9.79 -35.73 24.68
N SER A 18 9.79 -36.82 23.90
CA SER A 18 9.50 -36.76 22.46
C SER A 18 8.06 -36.33 22.20
N VAL A 19 7.10 -36.87 22.96
CA VAL A 19 5.69 -36.48 22.88
C VAL A 19 5.51 -34.99 23.24
N ALA A 20 6.15 -34.52 24.30
CA ALA A 20 6.07 -33.13 24.72
C ALA A 20 6.59 -32.15 23.66
N LEU A 21 7.65 -32.50 22.92
CA LEU A 21 8.22 -31.65 21.87
C LEU A 21 7.28 -31.44 20.67
N VAL A 22 6.44 -32.42 20.35
CA VAL A 22 5.55 -32.39 19.17
C VAL A 22 4.20 -31.74 19.49
N LEU A 23 3.88 -31.50 20.76
CA LEU A 23 2.64 -30.85 21.14
C LEU A 23 2.58 -29.39 20.62
N PRO A 24 1.42 -28.96 20.08
CA PRO A 24 1.23 -27.60 19.61
C PRO A 24 1.19 -26.61 20.78
N ASP A 25 1.42 -25.32 20.50
CA ASP A 25 1.45 -24.27 21.53
C ASP A 25 0.14 -24.16 22.32
N SER A 26 -1.01 -24.49 21.71
CA SER A 26 -2.31 -24.55 22.41
C SER A 26 -2.37 -25.58 23.54
N ARG A 27 -1.42 -26.52 23.58
CA ARG A 27 -1.27 -27.56 24.62
C ARG A 27 0.07 -27.47 25.33
N ILE A 28 0.71 -26.30 25.34
CA ILE A 28 2.05 -26.16 25.91
C ILE A 28 2.09 -26.39 27.42
N GLN A 29 0.98 -26.10 28.12
CA GLN A 29 0.86 -26.39 29.56
C GLN A 29 0.91 -27.90 29.82
N ASP A 30 0.21 -28.70 29.02
CA ASP A 30 0.29 -30.17 29.07
C ASP A 30 1.71 -30.65 28.74
N ALA A 31 2.32 -30.09 27.70
CA ALA A 31 3.67 -30.46 27.28
C ALA A 31 4.68 -30.23 28.41
N TYR A 32 4.59 -29.09 29.10
CA TYR A 32 5.44 -28.77 30.24
C TYR A 32 5.17 -29.70 31.43
N ALA A 33 3.91 -30.05 31.71
CA ALA A 33 3.59 -31.03 32.75
C ALA A 33 4.16 -32.44 32.43
N LEU A 34 4.17 -32.84 31.16
CA LEU A 34 4.71 -34.13 30.68
C LEU A 34 6.24 -34.19 30.76
N ALA A 35 6.92 -33.07 30.47
CA ALA A 35 8.38 -33.01 30.41
C ALA A 35 8.94 -31.70 31.02
N PRO A 36 8.78 -31.46 32.34
CA PRO A 36 9.19 -30.21 32.98
C PRO A 36 10.71 -30.00 33.03
N ARG A 37 11.48 -31.07 32.79
CA ARG A 37 12.95 -31.06 32.74
C ARG A 37 13.53 -30.96 31.31
N ASN A 38 12.68 -30.69 30.33
CA ASN A 38 13.14 -30.46 28.97
C ASN A 38 13.24 -28.94 28.74
N GLY A 39 14.47 -28.46 28.55
CA GLY A 39 14.76 -27.03 28.42
C GLY A 39 13.99 -26.34 27.29
N HIS A 40 13.83 -27.00 26.14
CA HIS A 40 13.04 -26.46 25.03
C HIS A 40 11.54 -26.34 25.35
N VAL A 41 10.96 -27.36 26.00
CA VAL A 41 9.54 -27.33 26.40
C VAL A 41 9.31 -26.26 27.46
N ALA A 42 10.20 -26.17 28.45
CA ALA A 42 10.17 -25.13 29.49
C ALA A 42 10.31 -23.72 28.89
N ALA A 43 11.17 -23.54 27.89
CA ALA A 43 11.35 -22.28 27.19
C ALA A 43 10.09 -21.85 26.42
N ARG A 44 9.50 -22.76 25.64
CA ARG A 44 8.23 -22.52 24.93
C ARG A 44 7.09 -22.21 25.90
N TYR A 45 6.99 -22.94 26.99
CA TYR A 45 6.02 -22.67 28.06
C TYR A 45 6.23 -21.27 28.65
N SER A 46 7.47 -20.89 28.97
CA SER A 46 7.77 -19.55 29.47
C SER A 46 7.32 -18.44 28.52
N GLN A 47 7.50 -18.65 27.22
CA GLN A 47 7.11 -17.68 26.21
C GLN A 47 5.59 -17.54 26.12
N TYR A 48 4.88 -18.67 26.12
CA TYR A 48 3.42 -18.67 26.08
C TYR A 48 2.80 -17.98 27.31
N MET A 49 3.30 -18.29 28.50
CA MET A 49 2.79 -17.74 29.76
C MET A 49 3.13 -16.26 29.97
N SER A 50 4.01 -15.68 29.15
CA SER A 50 4.37 -14.26 29.19
C SER A 50 3.79 -13.46 28.01
N GLY A 51 2.67 -13.93 27.44
CA GLY A 51 1.95 -13.24 26.38
C GLY A 51 1.28 -11.94 26.82
N PRO A 52 0.66 -11.19 25.89
CA PRO A 52 0.00 -9.91 26.17
C PRO A 52 -1.13 -9.96 27.21
N GLU A 53 -1.79 -11.11 27.34
CA GLU A 53 -2.93 -11.34 28.26
C GLU A 53 -2.50 -11.98 29.59
N ALA A 54 -1.20 -12.14 29.84
CA ALA A 54 -0.68 -12.83 31.01
C ALA A 54 -1.01 -12.11 32.32
N SER A 55 -1.54 -12.84 33.29
CA SER A 55 -1.72 -12.35 34.65
C SER A 55 -0.37 -12.21 35.38
N PRO A 56 -0.31 -11.50 36.53
CA PRO A 56 0.90 -11.44 37.34
C PRO A 56 1.42 -12.82 37.77
N GLN A 57 0.52 -13.79 37.99
CA GLN A 57 0.90 -15.17 38.33
C GLN A 57 1.50 -15.89 37.12
N ASP A 58 0.88 -15.77 35.94
CA ASP A 58 1.40 -16.36 34.70
C ASP A 58 2.81 -15.84 34.40
N TRP A 59 3.05 -14.55 34.66
CA TRP A 59 4.37 -13.95 34.55
C TRP A 59 5.39 -14.53 35.53
N ALA A 60 5.01 -14.78 36.79
CA ALA A 60 5.90 -15.40 37.77
C ALA A 60 6.27 -16.84 37.38
N ASP A 61 5.30 -17.60 36.87
CA ASP A 61 5.48 -18.96 36.39
C ASP A 61 6.35 -18.98 35.12
N ALA A 62 6.14 -18.03 34.20
CA ALA A 62 6.95 -17.84 33.01
C ALA A 62 8.42 -17.59 33.35
N VAL A 63 8.70 -16.66 34.28
CA VAL A 63 10.07 -16.34 34.70
C VAL A 63 10.74 -17.55 35.35
N THR A 64 10.02 -18.28 36.20
CA THR A 64 10.53 -19.50 36.84
C THR A 64 10.88 -20.56 35.80
N ALA A 65 9.98 -20.81 34.86
CA ALA A 65 10.21 -21.76 33.77
C ALA A 65 11.37 -21.33 32.86
N ALA A 66 11.51 -20.02 32.58
CA ALA A 66 12.61 -19.51 31.76
C ALA A 66 13.98 -19.68 32.45
N GLN A 67 14.07 -19.43 33.75
CA GLN A 67 15.30 -19.66 34.52
C GLN A 67 15.69 -21.14 34.50
N GLU A 68 14.71 -22.02 34.67
CA GLU A 68 14.94 -23.46 34.67
C GLU A 68 15.31 -23.98 33.27
N ALA A 69 14.65 -23.47 32.24
CA ALA A 69 14.97 -23.76 30.85
C ALA A 69 16.44 -23.45 30.53
N LEU A 70 16.95 -22.28 30.95
CA LEU A 70 18.34 -21.88 30.70
C LEU A 70 19.38 -22.70 31.49
N ARG A 71 19.03 -23.21 32.66
CA ARG A 71 19.90 -24.15 33.40
C ARG A 71 20.01 -25.49 32.69
N GLN A 72 18.92 -25.92 32.05
CA GLN A 72 18.84 -27.20 31.34
C GLN A 72 19.44 -27.11 29.94
N ASP A 73 19.20 -26.00 29.26
CA ASP A 73 19.67 -25.73 27.90
C ASP A 73 20.06 -24.25 27.75
N PRO A 74 21.36 -23.91 27.67
CA PRO A 74 21.81 -22.53 27.47
C PRO A 74 21.45 -21.98 26.08
N THR A 75 20.99 -22.81 25.15
CA THR A 75 20.58 -22.36 23.80
C THR A 75 19.09 -22.06 23.69
N ALA A 76 18.33 -22.18 24.79
CA ALA A 76 16.90 -21.88 24.86
C ALA A 76 16.60 -20.37 24.73
N VAL A 77 16.66 -19.84 23.51
CA VAL A 77 16.51 -18.41 23.20
C VAL A 77 15.19 -17.83 23.68
N GLU A 78 14.10 -18.60 23.59
CA GLU A 78 12.77 -18.19 24.03
C GLU A 78 12.74 -17.86 25.52
N ALA A 79 13.49 -18.61 26.34
CA ALA A 79 13.64 -18.37 27.76
C ALA A 79 14.45 -17.09 28.04
N VAL A 80 15.53 -16.86 27.29
CA VAL A 80 16.30 -15.60 27.38
C VAL A 80 15.42 -14.40 27.06
N ALA A 81 14.60 -14.50 26.00
CA ALA A 81 13.70 -13.43 25.60
C ALA A 81 12.62 -13.14 26.66
N THR A 82 12.08 -14.16 27.34
CA THR A 82 11.17 -13.99 28.48
C THR A 82 11.84 -13.25 29.64
N LEU A 83 13.07 -13.63 30.01
CA LEU A 83 13.81 -12.93 31.07
C LEU A 83 14.22 -11.51 30.66
N GLY A 84 14.52 -11.29 29.38
CA GLY A 84 14.85 -9.97 28.84
C GLY A 84 13.66 -9.02 28.96
N LEU A 85 12.46 -9.50 28.58
CA LEU A 85 11.23 -8.74 28.73
C LEU A 85 10.88 -8.48 30.21
N GLU A 86 11.10 -9.45 31.10
CA GLU A 86 10.98 -9.23 32.56
C GLU A 86 11.89 -8.10 33.04
N ALA A 87 13.15 -8.09 32.61
CA ALA A 87 14.10 -7.02 32.96
C ALA A 87 13.62 -5.66 32.43
N MET A 88 13.12 -5.59 31.20
CA MET A 88 12.54 -4.37 30.63
C MET A 88 11.34 -3.87 31.42
N LEU A 89 10.40 -4.75 31.77
CA LEU A 89 9.20 -4.40 32.55
C LEU A 89 9.54 -3.87 33.95
N LYS A 90 10.68 -4.31 34.51
CA LYS A 90 11.21 -3.84 35.80
C LYS A 90 12.09 -2.60 35.70
N GLY A 91 12.37 -2.11 34.48
CA GLY A 91 13.30 -1.00 34.25
C GLY A 91 14.77 -1.34 34.51
N ASP A 92 15.14 -2.62 34.55
CA ASP A 92 16.54 -3.07 34.71
C ASP A 92 17.23 -3.13 33.33
N GLU A 93 17.52 -1.95 32.77
CA GLU A 93 18.14 -1.80 31.45
C GLU A 93 19.49 -2.55 31.31
N PRO A 94 20.43 -2.51 32.28
CA PRO A 94 21.69 -3.24 32.17
C PRO A 94 21.50 -4.76 32.11
N ARG A 95 20.46 -5.30 32.75
CA ARG A 95 20.12 -6.72 32.64
C ARG A 95 19.42 -7.03 31.32
N ALA A 96 18.50 -6.16 30.87
CA ALA A 96 17.84 -6.30 29.57
C ALA A 96 18.86 -6.32 28.42
N ASP A 97 19.85 -5.43 28.44
CA ASP A 97 20.94 -5.40 27.45
C ASP A 97 21.76 -6.69 27.42
N ARG A 98 22.14 -7.19 28.60
CA ARG A 98 22.92 -8.44 28.70
C ARG A 98 22.13 -9.62 28.14
N LEU A 99 20.84 -9.69 28.45
CA LEU A 99 19.95 -10.74 27.96
C LEU A 99 19.69 -10.60 26.45
N LEU A 100 19.50 -9.38 25.95
CA LEU A 100 19.41 -9.13 24.52
C LEU A 100 20.70 -9.55 23.79
N ALA A 101 21.87 -9.14 24.28
CA ALA A 101 23.14 -9.49 23.69
C ALA A 101 23.37 -11.01 23.70
N TYR A 102 22.96 -11.69 24.78
CA TYR A 102 22.99 -13.16 24.83
C TYR A 102 22.05 -13.77 23.78
N SER A 103 20.82 -13.29 23.72
CA SER A 103 19.80 -13.80 22.80
C SER A 103 20.20 -13.64 21.34
N GLN A 104 20.74 -12.46 20.96
CA GLN A 104 21.22 -12.16 19.62
C GLN A 104 22.42 -13.04 19.20
N ARG A 105 23.27 -13.45 20.15
CA ARG A 105 24.37 -14.40 19.87
C ARG A 105 23.84 -15.80 19.55
N MET A 106 22.77 -16.22 20.22
CA MET A 106 22.19 -17.55 20.04
C MET A 106 21.29 -17.62 18.81
N SER A 107 20.42 -16.63 18.61
CA SER A 107 19.57 -16.55 17.42
C SER A 107 19.25 -15.12 17.04
N ARG A 108 19.73 -14.73 15.85
CA ARG A 108 19.32 -13.47 15.22
C ARG A 108 17.92 -13.55 14.60
N ARG A 109 17.31 -14.73 14.48
CA ARG A 109 16.02 -14.92 13.80
C ARG A 109 14.86 -15.01 14.79
N ASP A 110 15.12 -15.04 16.09
CA ASP A 110 14.05 -15.09 17.07
C ASP A 110 13.25 -13.78 17.07
N LEU A 111 11.92 -13.88 16.96
CA LEU A 111 11.05 -12.72 16.79
C LEU A 111 11.05 -11.87 18.06
N ARG A 112 10.90 -12.51 19.23
CA ARG A 112 10.77 -11.81 20.50
C ARG A 112 12.06 -11.07 20.86
N THR A 113 13.19 -11.66 20.52
CA THR A 113 14.52 -11.02 20.59
C THR A 113 14.59 -9.78 19.71
N GLN A 114 14.11 -9.83 18.46
CA GLN A 114 14.09 -8.65 17.61
C GLN A 114 13.11 -7.59 18.10
N LEU A 115 11.93 -7.98 18.63
CA LEU A 115 10.98 -7.04 19.22
C LEU A 115 11.57 -6.32 20.43
N MET A 116 12.20 -7.04 21.35
CA MET A 116 12.94 -6.44 22.47
C MET A 116 14.03 -5.47 21.99
N ALA A 117 14.77 -5.84 20.95
CA ALA A 117 15.81 -4.98 20.39
C ALA A 117 15.24 -3.69 19.76
N ILE A 118 14.07 -3.79 19.11
CA ILE A 118 13.32 -2.65 18.60
C ILE A 118 12.94 -1.71 19.76
N GLU A 119 12.30 -2.24 20.80
CA GLU A 119 11.84 -1.44 21.95
C GLU A 119 13.01 -0.75 22.67
N LEU A 120 14.12 -1.44 22.90
CA LEU A 120 15.32 -0.85 23.51
C LEU A 120 15.95 0.24 22.62
N ALA A 121 15.98 0.03 21.30
CA ALA A 121 16.46 1.06 20.38
C ALA A 121 15.53 2.29 20.36
N VAL A 122 14.21 2.08 20.37
CA VAL A 122 13.21 3.16 20.45
C VAL A 122 13.34 3.94 21.76
N ALA A 123 13.52 3.26 22.90
CA ALA A 123 13.73 3.91 24.20
C ALA A 123 14.99 4.79 24.24
N ARG A 124 15.96 4.52 23.36
CA ARG A 124 17.21 5.27 23.20
C ARG A 124 17.17 6.29 22.07
N GLU A 125 16.01 6.49 21.45
CA GLU A 125 15.84 7.33 20.26
C GLU A 125 16.73 6.90 19.06
N ASP A 126 17.18 5.64 19.04
CA ASP A 126 18.00 5.07 17.98
C ASP A 126 17.13 4.53 16.83
N ILE A 127 16.70 5.44 15.95
CA ILE A 127 15.89 5.11 14.77
C ILE A 127 16.61 4.09 13.86
N ALA A 128 17.94 4.22 13.70
CA ALA A 128 18.69 3.36 12.81
C ALA A 128 18.79 1.93 13.36
N GLY A 129 19.09 1.80 14.66
CA GLY A 129 19.08 0.52 15.38
C GLY A 129 17.70 -0.13 15.38
N ALA A 130 16.64 0.63 15.63
CA ALA A 130 15.27 0.12 15.56
C ALA A 130 14.98 -0.45 14.16
N LEU A 131 15.19 0.32 13.10
CA LEU A 131 14.94 -0.12 11.73
C LEU A 131 15.81 -1.30 11.29
N HIS A 132 17.03 -1.44 11.82
CA HIS A 132 17.86 -2.62 11.61
C HIS A 132 17.18 -3.89 12.14
N HIS A 133 16.62 -3.83 13.35
CA HIS A 133 15.91 -4.96 13.96
C HIS A 133 14.54 -5.23 13.29
N TYR A 134 13.85 -4.19 12.82
CA TYR A 134 12.68 -4.36 11.93
C TYR A 134 13.05 -5.15 10.67
N ASP A 135 14.16 -4.81 9.99
CA ASP A 135 14.58 -5.50 8.78
C ASP A 135 14.85 -7.00 9.03
N ILE A 136 15.52 -7.33 10.14
CA ILE A 136 15.77 -8.71 10.54
C ILE A 136 14.45 -9.45 10.79
N ALA A 137 13.55 -8.88 11.60
CA ALA A 137 12.27 -9.49 11.94
C ALA A 137 11.42 -9.76 10.70
N LEU A 138 11.24 -8.74 9.85
CA LEU A 138 10.41 -8.80 8.64
C LEU A 138 10.97 -9.74 7.56
N ARG A 139 12.28 -10.00 7.55
CA ARG A 139 12.89 -10.99 6.64
C ARG A 139 12.76 -12.44 7.13
N THR A 140 12.60 -12.65 8.43
CA THR A 140 12.80 -13.97 9.04
C THR A 140 11.52 -14.62 9.53
N LYS A 141 10.47 -13.84 9.79
CA LYS A 141 9.24 -14.32 10.43
C LYS A 141 8.02 -13.88 9.63
N LYS A 142 7.17 -14.86 9.29
CA LYS A 142 5.95 -14.64 8.49
C LYS A 142 4.91 -13.78 9.20
N ASP A 143 4.88 -13.83 10.54
CA ASP A 143 3.88 -13.11 11.34
C ASP A 143 4.33 -11.68 11.70
N ALA A 144 5.62 -11.36 11.52
CA ALA A 144 6.17 -10.05 11.84
C ALA A 144 5.47 -8.88 11.12
N PRO A 145 5.13 -8.97 9.82
CA PRO A 145 4.40 -7.89 9.13
C PRO A 145 3.10 -7.48 9.82
N GLY A 146 2.33 -8.44 10.37
CA GLY A 146 1.06 -8.16 11.04
C GLY A 146 1.21 -7.28 12.28
N ALA A 147 2.29 -7.44 13.02
CA ALA A 147 2.60 -6.63 14.21
C ALA A 147 3.35 -5.33 13.87
N LEU A 148 4.25 -5.38 12.88
CA LEU A 148 5.23 -4.33 12.65
C LEU A 148 4.81 -3.28 11.62
N PHE A 149 4.06 -3.67 10.58
CA PHE A 149 3.61 -2.72 9.55
C PHE A 149 2.69 -1.62 10.09
N PRO A 150 1.71 -1.89 10.98
CA PRO A 150 0.89 -0.83 11.57
C PRO A 150 1.74 0.24 12.28
N VAL A 151 2.73 -0.20 13.07
CA VAL A 151 3.62 0.69 13.84
C VAL A 151 4.53 1.51 12.94
N LEU A 152 5.15 0.90 11.92
CA LEU A 152 5.95 1.66 10.94
C LEU A 152 5.10 2.68 10.18
N THR A 153 3.85 2.33 9.88
CA THR A 153 2.93 3.20 9.13
C THR A 153 2.51 4.40 9.96
N SER A 154 2.18 4.22 11.24
CA SER A 154 1.86 5.34 12.13
C SER A 154 3.06 6.28 12.33
N ALA A 155 4.27 5.71 12.34
CA ALA A 155 5.51 6.46 12.48
C ALA A 155 5.90 7.29 11.23
N LEU A 156 5.24 7.09 10.07
CA LEU A 156 5.53 7.85 8.85
C LEU A 156 5.25 9.36 8.97
N GLY A 157 4.51 9.79 9.99
CA GLY A 157 4.30 11.20 10.31
C GLY A 157 5.60 11.93 10.65
N ASP A 158 6.58 11.23 11.22
CA ASP A 158 7.89 11.76 11.58
C ASP A 158 8.84 11.78 10.36
N ASP A 159 9.49 12.93 10.11
CA ASP A 159 10.39 13.10 8.96
C ASP A 159 11.71 12.34 9.10
N ALA A 160 12.26 12.23 10.31
CA ALA A 160 13.49 11.49 10.58
C ALA A 160 13.27 9.98 10.37
N ILE A 161 12.13 9.46 10.86
CA ILE A 161 11.75 8.05 10.66
C ILE A 161 11.51 7.78 9.17
N ARG A 162 10.75 8.63 8.48
CA ARG A 162 10.49 8.49 7.05
C ARG A 162 11.79 8.48 6.24
N THR A 163 12.72 9.37 6.53
CA THR A 163 14.03 9.46 5.86
C THR A 163 14.88 8.22 6.14
N ALA A 164 14.90 7.73 7.37
CA ALA A 164 15.60 6.49 7.72
C ALA A 164 14.99 5.27 7.03
N LEU A 165 13.66 5.19 6.96
CA LEU A 165 12.95 4.08 6.30
C LEU A 165 13.17 4.04 4.79
N VAL A 166 13.23 5.22 4.13
CA VAL A 166 13.63 5.31 2.70
C VAL A 166 15.03 4.75 2.50
N ARG A 167 15.99 5.08 3.38
CA ARG A 167 17.35 4.52 3.31
C ARG A 167 17.35 3.00 3.50
N THR A 168 16.59 2.48 4.47
CA THR A 168 16.43 1.04 4.69
C THR A 168 15.86 0.35 3.44
N LEU A 169 14.81 0.89 2.84
CA LEU A 169 14.20 0.32 1.65
C LEU A 169 15.07 0.44 0.39
N ASN A 170 15.99 1.39 0.32
CA ASN A 170 16.92 1.50 -0.80
C ASN A 170 17.82 0.24 -0.96
N HIS A 171 18.00 -0.53 0.13
CA HIS A 171 18.67 -1.84 0.08
C HIS A 171 17.78 -2.98 -0.47
N ARG A 172 16.56 -2.66 -0.92
CA ARG A 172 15.58 -3.58 -1.53
C ARG A 172 15.31 -4.84 -0.70
N PRO A 173 14.89 -4.70 0.57
CA PRO A 173 14.47 -5.85 1.35
C PRO A 173 13.25 -6.52 0.72
N ILE A 174 13.15 -7.84 0.90
CA ILE A 174 12.06 -8.66 0.32
C ILE A 174 10.66 -8.20 0.78
N TRP A 175 10.55 -7.61 1.97
CA TRP A 175 9.30 -7.12 2.54
C TRP A 175 8.91 -5.72 2.06
N GLY A 176 9.81 -5.00 1.38
CA GLY A 176 9.62 -3.58 1.07
C GLY A 176 8.41 -3.29 0.17
N VAL A 177 8.18 -4.12 -0.84
CA VAL A 177 7.02 -3.97 -1.74
C VAL A 177 5.71 -4.25 -1.01
N ASP A 178 5.68 -5.24 -0.12
CA ASP A 178 4.50 -5.56 0.68
C ASP A 178 4.18 -4.45 1.68
N PHE A 179 5.20 -3.86 2.29
CA PHE A 179 5.03 -2.69 3.15
C PHE A 179 4.46 -1.49 2.37
N ILE A 180 4.93 -1.22 1.15
CA ILE A 180 4.37 -0.15 0.30
C ILE A 180 2.89 -0.41 -0.02
N ARG A 181 2.52 -1.65 -0.34
CA ARG A 181 1.11 -2.02 -0.55
C ARG A 181 0.26 -1.83 0.71
N TYR A 182 0.82 -2.19 1.87
CA TYR A 182 0.17 -1.99 3.16
C TYR A 182 -0.06 -0.49 3.43
N VAL A 183 0.99 0.32 3.34
CA VAL A 183 0.94 1.78 3.56
C VAL A 183 -0.11 2.46 2.68
N ALA A 184 -0.18 2.08 1.39
CA ALA A 184 -1.15 2.65 0.46
C ALA A 184 -2.62 2.41 0.86
N ARG A 185 -2.89 1.30 1.55
CA ARG A 185 -4.23 0.87 2.00
C ARG A 185 -4.54 1.27 3.45
N SER A 186 -3.55 1.74 4.21
CA SER A 186 -3.74 2.14 5.62
C SER A 186 -4.67 3.34 5.76
N ASP A 187 -5.32 3.50 6.91
CA ASP A 187 -6.24 4.64 7.16
C ASP A 187 -5.52 5.92 7.63
N ALA A 188 -4.19 5.92 7.71
CA ALA A 188 -3.38 7.07 8.12
C ALA A 188 -3.56 8.28 7.19
N ASP A 189 -3.28 9.51 7.66
CA ASP A 189 -3.30 10.71 6.82
C ASP A 189 -2.50 10.48 5.53
N PRO A 190 -3.11 10.59 4.33
CA PRO A 190 -2.44 10.31 3.06
C PRO A 190 -1.25 11.22 2.76
N ALA A 191 -1.06 12.33 3.49
CA ALA A 191 0.13 13.19 3.39
C ALA A 191 1.44 12.44 3.67
N ALA A 192 1.48 11.63 4.73
CA ALA A 192 2.68 10.92 5.16
C ALA A 192 3.09 9.80 4.17
N PRO A 193 2.19 8.90 3.73
CA PRO A 193 2.43 7.97 2.63
C PRO A 193 2.92 8.66 1.34
N ALA A 194 2.34 9.80 0.97
CA ALA A 194 2.74 10.52 -0.23
C ALA A 194 4.17 11.07 -0.13
N ALA A 195 4.53 11.67 1.01
CA ALA A 195 5.90 12.11 1.27
C ALA A 195 6.89 10.94 1.25
N PHE A 196 6.51 9.81 1.85
CA PHE A 196 7.32 8.59 1.86
C PHE A 196 7.55 8.04 0.45
N PHE A 197 6.50 7.95 -0.35
CA PHE A 197 6.58 7.46 -1.73
C PHE A 197 7.37 8.41 -2.63
N ARG A 198 7.30 9.74 -2.42
CA ARG A 198 8.21 10.69 -3.11
C ARG A 198 9.67 10.41 -2.79
N GLY A 199 10.00 10.16 -1.52
CA GLY A 199 11.36 9.80 -1.10
C GLY A 199 11.84 8.52 -1.79
N LEU A 200 10.99 7.49 -1.85
CA LEU A 200 11.29 6.24 -2.56
C LEU A 200 11.48 6.46 -4.08
N ALA A 201 10.62 7.26 -4.71
CA ALA A 201 10.72 7.57 -6.14
C ALA A 201 12.02 8.31 -6.48
N ALA A 202 12.48 9.23 -5.62
CA ALA A 202 13.75 9.93 -5.79
C ALA A 202 14.95 8.96 -5.82
N HIS A 203 14.88 7.86 -5.08
CA HIS A 203 15.86 6.78 -5.08
C HIS A 203 15.58 5.67 -6.12
N ARG A 204 14.63 5.89 -7.05
CA ARG A 204 14.22 4.92 -8.09
C ARG A 204 13.81 3.55 -7.50
N PHE A 205 13.25 3.56 -6.30
CA PHE A 205 12.65 2.35 -5.73
C PHE A 205 11.33 2.04 -6.46
N PRO A 206 11.05 0.77 -6.84
CA PRO A 206 9.83 0.42 -7.55
C PRO A 206 8.59 0.56 -6.66
N ILE A 207 7.69 1.47 -7.02
CA ILE A 207 6.39 1.65 -6.36
C ILE A 207 5.32 1.00 -7.24
N PRO A 208 4.54 0.02 -6.75
CA PRO A 208 3.44 -0.56 -7.52
C PRO A 208 2.45 0.50 -8.00
N GLY A 209 2.00 0.39 -9.25
CA GLY A 209 1.06 1.37 -9.84
C GLY A 209 -0.24 1.49 -9.04
N THR A 210 -0.75 0.35 -8.54
CA THR A 210 -1.92 0.28 -7.64
C THR A 210 -1.72 1.05 -6.34
N ALA A 211 -0.55 0.94 -5.71
CA ALA A 211 -0.21 1.68 -4.49
C ALA A 211 -0.10 3.19 -4.75
N SER A 212 0.54 3.56 -5.87
CA SER A 212 0.65 4.97 -6.28
C SER A 212 -0.73 5.60 -6.53
N ALA A 213 -1.57 4.94 -7.32
CA ALA A 213 -2.92 5.41 -7.63
C ALA A 213 -3.80 5.54 -6.38
N ALA A 214 -3.69 4.59 -5.43
CA ALA A 214 -4.42 4.63 -4.17
C ALA A 214 -4.08 5.88 -3.35
N VAL A 215 -2.79 6.21 -3.19
CA VAL A 215 -2.36 7.41 -2.44
C VAL A 215 -2.83 8.69 -3.13
N VAL A 216 -2.70 8.79 -4.46
CA VAL A 216 -3.22 9.93 -5.23
C VAL A 216 -4.72 10.11 -4.99
N ASN A 217 -5.50 9.05 -5.16
CA ASN A 217 -6.96 9.12 -5.03
C ASN A 217 -7.40 9.47 -3.59
N ARG A 218 -6.68 8.98 -2.58
CA ARG A 218 -6.96 9.33 -1.17
C ARG A 218 -6.68 10.80 -0.88
N LEU A 219 -5.55 11.35 -1.37
CA LEU A 219 -5.26 12.78 -1.26
C LEU A 219 -6.36 13.63 -1.91
N LEU A 220 -6.84 13.23 -3.08
CA LEU A 220 -7.94 13.90 -3.77
C LEU A 220 -9.27 13.83 -2.98
N ALA A 221 -9.56 12.66 -2.38
CA ALA A 221 -10.78 12.46 -1.59
C ALA A 221 -10.84 13.39 -0.35
N VAL A 222 -9.71 13.61 0.33
CA VAL A 222 -9.62 14.53 1.48
C VAL A 222 -9.35 15.98 1.08
N GLY A 223 -9.37 16.31 -0.21
CA GLY A 223 -9.23 17.68 -0.71
C GLY A 223 -7.79 18.23 -0.77
N ARG A 224 -6.77 17.39 -0.59
CA ARG A 224 -5.35 17.78 -0.66
C ARG A 224 -4.81 17.72 -2.10
N PHE A 225 -5.37 18.56 -2.97
CA PHE A 225 -5.12 18.55 -4.42
C PHE A 225 -3.68 18.85 -4.83
N GLU A 226 -3.06 19.84 -4.18
CA GLU A 226 -1.68 20.23 -4.48
C GLU A 226 -0.69 19.11 -4.15
N ASP A 227 -0.90 18.41 -3.04
CA ASP A 227 -0.12 17.24 -2.66
C ASP A 227 -0.32 16.06 -3.61
N ALA A 228 -1.58 15.82 -4.01
CA ALA A 228 -1.89 14.79 -4.99
C ALA A 228 -1.14 15.04 -6.29
N TRP A 229 -1.18 16.28 -6.79
CA TRP A 229 -0.45 16.65 -8.00
C TRP A 229 1.06 16.56 -7.81
N SER A 230 1.59 17.09 -6.70
CA SER A 230 3.02 17.06 -6.40
C SER A 230 3.55 15.62 -6.46
N TYR A 231 2.86 14.69 -5.79
CA TYR A 231 3.24 13.28 -5.84
C TYR A 231 3.04 12.66 -7.24
N TYR A 232 1.91 12.91 -7.89
CA TYR A 232 1.65 12.42 -9.25
C TYR A 232 2.72 12.88 -10.24
N SER A 233 3.17 14.13 -10.17
CA SER A 233 4.17 14.71 -11.07
C SER A 233 5.58 14.13 -10.90
N VAL A 234 5.89 13.57 -9.73
CA VAL A 234 7.15 12.85 -9.50
C VAL A 234 7.06 11.40 -9.97
N SER A 235 5.87 10.80 -9.89
CA SER A 235 5.65 9.40 -10.28
C SER A 235 5.35 9.20 -11.78
N ARG A 236 4.98 10.27 -12.50
CA ARG A 236 4.72 10.27 -13.94
C ARG A 236 5.62 11.26 -14.66
N GLN A 237 6.27 10.82 -15.73
CA GLN A 237 7.13 11.68 -16.55
C GLN A 237 6.32 12.56 -17.50
N GLY A 238 6.79 13.80 -17.74
CA GLY A 238 6.28 14.67 -18.81
C GLY A 238 4.89 15.29 -18.57
N VAL A 239 4.39 15.25 -17.34
CA VAL A 239 3.09 15.83 -16.98
C VAL A 239 3.20 17.35 -16.83
N ASP A 240 2.17 18.07 -17.28
CA ASP A 240 2.07 19.53 -17.21
C ASP A 240 0.66 19.92 -16.76
N ARG A 241 0.55 20.85 -15.82
CA ARG A 241 -0.74 21.36 -15.31
C ARG A 241 -1.54 22.15 -16.34
N ARG A 242 -0.92 22.55 -17.45
CA ARG A 242 -1.54 23.36 -18.49
C ARG A 242 -2.23 22.53 -19.58
N ARG A 243 -2.19 21.20 -19.48
CA ARG A 243 -2.80 20.30 -20.47
C ARG A 243 -3.32 18.97 -19.90
N SER A 244 -4.23 18.33 -20.62
CA SER A 244 -4.61 16.94 -20.38
C SER A 244 -3.44 16.00 -20.63
N ARG A 245 -3.48 14.80 -20.02
CA ARG A 245 -2.45 13.77 -20.20
C ARG A 245 -2.93 12.72 -21.18
N ASP A 246 -1.94 12.09 -21.83
CA ASP A 246 -2.12 10.96 -22.73
C ASP A 246 -3.19 11.18 -23.83
N PRO A 247 -3.00 12.20 -24.69
CA PRO A 247 -4.03 12.58 -25.67
C PRO A 247 -4.28 11.54 -26.76
N ASN A 248 -3.38 10.56 -26.92
CA ASN A 248 -3.46 9.48 -27.92
C ASN A 248 -3.61 8.10 -27.25
N PHE A 249 -4.01 8.04 -25.98
CA PHE A 249 -4.28 6.80 -25.24
C PHE A 249 -3.15 5.75 -25.31
N LYS A 250 -1.89 6.18 -25.29
CA LYS A 250 -0.73 5.28 -25.42
C LYS A 250 -0.33 4.63 -24.11
N SER A 251 -0.84 5.12 -22.98
CA SER A 251 -0.41 4.66 -21.66
C SER A 251 -1.10 3.36 -21.27
N LEU A 252 -0.32 2.30 -21.08
CA LEU A 252 -0.79 1.07 -20.44
C LEU A 252 -0.57 1.16 -18.93
N LEU A 253 -1.65 1.35 -18.18
CA LEU A 253 -1.61 1.47 -16.73
C LEU A 253 -2.36 0.32 -16.08
N GLU A 254 -1.69 -0.44 -15.22
CA GLU A 254 -2.33 -1.49 -14.41
C GLU A 254 -3.44 -0.91 -13.51
N ALA A 255 -3.19 0.28 -12.95
CA ALA A 255 -4.17 1.02 -12.16
C ALA A 255 -4.06 2.52 -12.45
N PRO A 256 -5.05 3.14 -13.11
CA PRO A 256 -5.10 4.58 -13.29
C PRO A 256 -5.51 5.28 -11.99
N SER A 257 -4.85 6.39 -11.69
CA SER A 257 -5.34 7.38 -10.72
C SER A 257 -6.41 8.27 -11.36
N ALA A 258 -7.10 9.11 -10.58
CA ALA A 258 -8.05 10.07 -11.14
C ALA A 258 -7.41 11.11 -12.06
N PHE A 259 -6.09 11.34 -11.99
CA PHE A 259 -5.34 12.16 -12.94
C PHE A 259 -5.01 11.44 -14.25
N ASP A 260 -5.14 10.12 -14.30
CA ASP A 260 -5.02 9.34 -15.53
C ASP A 260 -6.40 9.19 -16.20
N TRP A 261 -6.45 8.65 -17.41
CA TRP A 261 -7.73 8.31 -18.05
C TRP A 261 -8.42 7.17 -17.29
N VAL A 262 -9.65 7.43 -16.83
CA VAL A 262 -10.49 6.47 -16.11
C VAL A 262 -11.73 6.15 -16.96
N PRO A 263 -11.77 4.99 -17.63
CA PRO A 263 -12.96 4.53 -18.35
C PRO A 263 -14.09 4.21 -17.37
N LYS A 264 -15.33 4.37 -17.82
CA LYS A 264 -16.55 4.13 -17.05
C LYS A 264 -17.43 3.15 -17.80
N SER A 265 -17.49 1.93 -17.27
CA SER A 265 -18.34 0.86 -17.76
C SER A 265 -19.38 0.51 -16.71
N GLY A 266 -20.53 -0.02 -17.13
CA GLY A 266 -21.65 -0.36 -16.27
C GLY A 266 -22.82 -0.92 -17.07
N THR A 267 -24.01 -0.96 -16.48
CA THR A 267 -25.21 -1.41 -17.18
C THR A 267 -25.45 -0.56 -18.42
N GLY A 268 -25.44 -1.19 -19.60
CA GLY A 268 -25.63 -0.52 -20.89
C GLY A 268 -24.46 0.35 -21.36
N LEU A 269 -23.31 0.35 -20.67
CA LEU A 269 -22.10 1.08 -21.05
C LEU A 269 -20.91 0.12 -21.11
N SER A 270 -20.33 -0.06 -22.30
CA SER A 270 -19.07 -0.77 -22.50
C SER A 270 -18.02 0.23 -22.97
N THR A 271 -16.89 0.30 -22.27
CA THR A 271 -15.78 1.20 -22.62
C THR A 271 -14.44 0.49 -22.46
N ALA A 272 -13.49 0.81 -23.35
CA ALA A 272 -12.16 0.24 -23.32
C ALA A 272 -11.11 1.26 -23.79
N LEU A 273 -10.00 1.35 -23.06
CA LEU A 273 -8.77 1.96 -23.57
C LEU A 273 -7.98 0.87 -24.29
N VAL A 274 -7.65 1.10 -25.55
CA VAL A 274 -6.85 0.21 -26.39
C VAL A 274 -5.50 0.89 -26.63
N PRO A 275 -4.51 0.68 -25.75
CA PRO A 275 -3.23 1.36 -25.87
C PRO A 275 -2.40 0.77 -27.00
N ASP A 276 -1.91 1.65 -27.87
CA ASP A 276 -0.98 1.30 -28.95
C ASP A 276 0.01 2.47 -29.17
N PRO A 277 1.32 2.21 -29.34
CA PRO A 277 2.31 3.27 -29.53
C PRO A 277 2.07 4.17 -30.76
N ALA A 278 1.44 3.63 -31.81
CA ALA A 278 1.12 4.36 -33.03
C ALA A 278 -0.32 4.86 -33.03
N ASN A 279 -1.29 4.02 -32.67
CA ASN A 279 -2.72 4.21 -32.91
C ASN A 279 -3.59 3.89 -31.67
N GLY A 280 -3.14 4.30 -30.48
CA GLY A 280 -3.94 4.15 -29.26
C GLY A 280 -5.31 4.83 -29.38
N LEU A 281 -6.35 4.22 -28.82
CA LEU A 281 -7.72 4.73 -28.91
C LEU A 281 -8.54 4.41 -27.67
N PHE A 282 -9.65 5.14 -27.53
CA PHE A 282 -10.72 4.83 -26.59
C PHE A 282 -11.94 4.38 -27.38
N ASP A 283 -12.43 3.18 -27.09
CA ASP A 283 -13.61 2.56 -27.72
C ASP A 283 -14.78 2.58 -26.74
N PHE A 284 -15.98 2.87 -27.24
CA PHE A 284 -17.19 2.84 -26.43
C PHE A 284 -18.42 2.34 -27.19
N THR A 285 -19.31 1.71 -26.44
CA THR A 285 -20.64 1.29 -26.85
C THR A 285 -21.63 1.61 -25.74
N VAL A 286 -22.75 2.22 -26.09
CA VAL A 286 -23.83 2.61 -25.19
C VAL A 286 -25.12 2.03 -25.71
N SER A 287 -25.79 1.19 -24.93
CA SER A 287 -27.06 0.59 -25.32
C SER A 287 -28.19 1.62 -25.35
N MET A 288 -29.23 1.32 -26.13
CA MET A 288 -30.48 2.10 -26.18
C MET A 288 -30.98 2.48 -24.76
N GLY A 289 -31.46 3.71 -24.61
CA GLY A 289 -32.00 4.24 -23.35
C GLY A 289 -30.97 4.51 -22.26
N ASN A 290 -29.67 4.28 -22.51
CA ASN A 290 -28.59 4.54 -21.55
C ASN A 290 -27.74 5.73 -21.97
N GLY A 291 -27.11 6.37 -20.99
CA GLY A 291 -26.18 7.49 -21.19
C GLY A 291 -25.38 7.76 -19.93
N GLY A 292 -24.43 8.69 -20.00
CA GLY A 292 -23.58 9.04 -18.87
C GLY A 292 -22.12 9.23 -19.25
N VAL A 293 -21.28 9.36 -18.23
CA VAL A 293 -19.83 9.51 -18.39
C VAL A 293 -19.24 8.20 -18.90
N LEU A 294 -18.51 8.27 -20.00
CA LEU A 294 -17.81 7.14 -20.63
C LEU A 294 -16.33 7.10 -20.25
N LEU A 295 -15.72 8.27 -20.18
CA LEU A 295 -14.30 8.45 -19.94
C LEU A 295 -14.10 9.75 -19.20
N GLN A 296 -13.20 9.77 -18.22
CA GLN A 296 -12.89 11.00 -17.50
C GLN A 296 -11.43 11.07 -17.09
N GLN A 297 -10.96 12.29 -16.90
CA GLN A 297 -9.65 12.59 -16.37
C GLN A 297 -9.71 13.90 -15.58
N LEU A 298 -9.31 13.85 -14.30
CA LEU A 298 -9.27 15.01 -13.42
C LEU A 298 -8.09 15.92 -13.80
N GLN A 299 -8.28 17.23 -13.75
CA GLN A 299 -7.36 18.26 -14.21
C GLN A 299 -7.02 19.22 -13.06
N MET A 300 -5.84 19.84 -13.14
CA MET A 300 -5.35 20.88 -12.22
C MET A 300 -5.01 22.15 -13.02
N LEU A 301 -5.88 22.53 -13.96
CA LEU A 301 -5.63 23.65 -14.85
C LEU A 301 -5.63 24.96 -14.05
N PRO A 302 -4.59 25.80 -14.19
CA PRO A 302 -4.64 27.18 -13.72
C PRO A 302 -5.78 27.97 -14.36
N ARG A 303 -6.17 29.08 -13.74
CA ARG A 303 -7.11 30.03 -14.37
C ARG A 303 -6.59 30.46 -15.76
N GLY A 304 -7.47 30.57 -16.74
CA GLY A 304 -7.09 30.96 -18.09
C GLY A 304 -8.00 30.43 -19.18
N GLN A 305 -7.64 30.72 -20.43
CA GLN A 305 -8.33 30.25 -21.62
C GLN A 305 -7.67 28.97 -22.14
N TYR A 306 -8.49 28.00 -22.51
CA TYR A 306 -8.09 26.68 -22.97
C TYR A 306 -8.87 26.27 -24.20
N VAL A 307 -8.30 25.35 -24.97
CA VAL A 307 -8.93 24.69 -26.10
C VAL A 307 -9.03 23.20 -25.80
N VAL A 308 -10.19 22.62 -26.07
CA VAL A 308 -10.40 21.17 -26.16
C VAL A 308 -10.50 20.83 -27.64
N GLU A 309 -9.58 20.01 -28.12
CA GLU A 309 -9.56 19.52 -29.49
C GLU A 309 -9.39 18.01 -29.54
N GLY A 310 -9.86 17.38 -30.60
CA GLY A 310 -9.78 15.93 -30.71
C GLY A 310 -10.30 15.37 -32.02
N ARG A 311 -10.31 14.05 -32.09
CA ARG A 311 -10.74 13.28 -33.27
C ARG A 311 -11.49 12.01 -32.89
N SER A 312 -12.69 11.85 -33.45
CA SER A 312 -13.48 10.63 -33.39
C SER A 312 -13.28 9.73 -34.63
N SER A 313 -13.60 8.46 -34.49
CA SER A 313 -13.71 7.49 -35.59
C SER A 313 -14.93 6.60 -35.37
N GLY A 314 -15.56 6.15 -36.46
CA GLY A 314 -16.69 5.21 -36.40
C GLY A 314 -17.96 5.71 -35.69
N LEU A 315 -18.07 7.02 -35.41
CA LEU A 315 -19.26 7.60 -34.79
C LEU A 315 -20.24 8.09 -35.86
N GLU A 316 -21.45 7.54 -35.87
CA GLU A 316 -22.54 7.99 -36.74
C GLU A 316 -23.84 7.98 -35.94
N GLN A 317 -24.36 9.16 -35.62
CA GLN A 317 -25.53 9.34 -34.75
C GLN A 317 -26.37 10.56 -35.14
N PRO A 318 -27.69 10.56 -34.83
CA PRO A 318 -28.51 11.76 -34.87
C PRO A 318 -27.95 12.85 -33.95
N SER A 319 -28.14 14.12 -34.32
CA SER A 319 -27.56 15.27 -33.59
C SER A 319 -27.95 15.32 -32.10
N ALA A 320 -29.15 14.85 -31.74
CA ALA A 320 -29.64 14.81 -30.37
C ALA A 320 -28.94 13.77 -29.49
N SER A 321 -28.34 12.74 -30.10
CA SER A 321 -27.73 11.58 -29.43
C SER A 321 -26.20 11.58 -29.49
N ARG A 322 -25.60 12.59 -30.15
CA ARG A 322 -24.14 12.69 -30.24
C ARG A 322 -23.51 12.86 -28.86
N PRO A 323 -22.38 12.17 -28.59
CA PRO A 323 -21.63 12.39 -27.38
C PRO A 323 -20.95 13.76 -27.40
N TYR A 324 -20.57 14.23 -26.22
CA TYR A 324 -19.88 15.51 -26.06
C TYR A 324 -18.81 15.41 -24.97
N TRP A 325 -17.78 16.23 -25.12
CA TRP A 325 -16.82 16.50 -24.06
C TRP A 325 -17.37 17.63 -23.19
N THR A 326 -17.23 17.48 -21.87
CA THR A 326 -17.53 18.52 -20.89
C THR A 326 -16.32 18.76 -19.99
N VAL A 327 -16.13 20.01 -19.59
CA VAL A 327 -15.20 20.40 -18.54
C VAL A 327 -16.02 20.97 -17.40
N ARG A 328 -15.94 20.32 -16.24
CA ARG A 328 -16.69 20.71 -15.04
C ARG A 328 -15.77 20.99 -13.88
N CYS A 329 -16.02 22.08 -13.19
CA CYS A 329 -15.39 22.37 -11.91
C CYS A 329 -15.90 21.43 -10.82
N ARG A 330 -15.08 21.18 -9.79
CA ARG A 330 -15.48 20.35 -8.64
C ARG A 330 -16.74 20.87 -7.92
N ASN A 331 -17.01 22.17 -7.96
CA ASN A 331 -18.24 22.78 -7.43
C ASN A 331 -19.51 22.44 -8.25
N GLY A 332 -19.39 21.66 -9.31
CA GLY A 332 -20.49 21.24 -10.18
C GLY A 332 -20.72 22.13 -11.39
N GLN A 333 -20.09 23.32 -11.46
CA GLN A 333 -20.25 24.24 -12.59
C GLN A 333 -19.63 23.66 -13.87
N GLU A 334 -20.40 23.61 -14.96
CA GLU A 334 -19.88 23.34 -16.29
C GLU A 334 -19.27 24.62 -16.86
N ILE A 335 -18.02 24.54 -17.32
CA ILE A 335 -17.23 25.68 -17.82
C ILE A 335 -16.84 25.53 -19.30
N GLY A 336 -17.21 24.41 -19.91
CA GLY A 336 -16.99 24.16 -21.33
C GLY A 336 -17.68 22.89 -21.80
N ARG A 337 -18.16 22.92 -23.04
CA ARG A 337 -18.77 21.78 -23.71
C ARG A 337 -18.40 21.78 -25.20
N VAL A 338 -18.00 20.63 -25.72
CA VAL A 338 -17.65 20.43 -27.13
C VAL A 338 -18.37 19.21 -27.65
N GLU A 339 -19.28 19.42 -28.60
CA GLU A 339 -20.01 18.33 -29.26
C GLU A 339 -19.07 17.53 -30.17
N VAL A 340 -19.17 16.20 -30.13
CA VAL A 340 -18.42 15.33 -31.04
C VAL A 340 -19.27 15.11 -32.29
N PRO A 341 -18.84 15.57 -33.48
CA PRO A 341 -19.59 15.36 -34.71
C PRO A 341 -19.49 13.90 -35.16
N ASN A 342 -20.38 13.49 -36.08
CA ASN A 342 -20.21 12.19 -36.75
C ASN A 342 -18.87 12.18 -37.48
N SER A 343 -18.20 11.04 -37.49
CA SER A 343 -16.83 10.92 -38.02
C SER A 343 -16.74 11.17 -39.53
N SER A 344 -17.87 11.10 -40.24
CA SER A 344 -18.03 11.51 -41.63
C SER A 344 -17.87 13.03 -41.84
N HIS A 345 -18.18 13.86 -40.84
CA HIS A 345 -18.00 15.31 -40.88
C HIS A 345 -16.62 15.72 -40.40
N ALA A 346 -15.94 16.60 -41.15
CA ALA A 346 -14.59 17.11 -40.83
C ALA A 346 -13.58 16.00 -40.44
N GLN A 347 -13.80 14.78 -40.95
CA GLN A 347 -13.04 13.57 -40.60
C GLN A 347 -12.98 13.30 -39.08
N GLY A 348 -14.09 13.57 -38.38
CA GLY A 348 -14.26 13.39 -36.94
C GLY A 348 -13.56 14.42 -36.06
N ARG A 349 -12.99 15.49 -36.64
CA ARG A 349 -12.33 16.55 -35.88
C ARG A 349 -13.35 17.42 -35.14
N PHE A 350 -13.01 17.82 -33.92
CA PHE A 350 -13.80 18.75 -33.12
C PHE A 350 -12.88 19.66 -32.32
N GLU A 351 -13.38 20.86 -32.02
CA GLU A 351 -12.70 21.88 -31.23
C GLU A 351 -13.73 22.69 -30.44
N GLY A 352 -13.38 23.12 -29.23
CA GLY A 352 -14.11 24.15 -28.52
C GLY A 352 -13.32 24.81 -27.41
N LYS A 353 -13.75 26.01 -27.02
CA LYS A 353 -13.07 26.85 -26.04
C LYS A 353 -13.61 26.61 -24.63
N VAL A 354 -12.72 26.70 -23.65
CA VAL A 354 -13.03 26.55 -22.22
C VAL A 354 -12.37 27.69 -21.47
N ASN A 355 -13.10 28.31 -20.54
CA ASN A 355 -12.56 29.35 -19.67
C ASN A 355 -12.56 28.87 -18.22
N VAL A 356 -11.37 28.71 -17.62
CA VAL A 356 -11.22 28.24 -16.24
C VAL A 356 -11.25 29.45 -15.29
N PRO A 357 -12.29 29.61 -14.46
CA PRO A 357 -12.39 30.73 -13.54
C PRO A 357 -11.50 30.54 -12.30
N VAL A 358 -11.30 31.61 -11.54
CA VAL A 358 -10.45 31.61 -10.32
C VAL A 358 -10.94 30.63 -9.25
N ASN A 359 -12.25 30.45 -9.12
CA ASN A 359 -12.90 29.58 -8.12
C ASN A 359 -12.99 28.10 -8.56
N CYS A 360 -12.17 27.70 -9.53
CA CYS A 360 -12.19 26.35 -10.10
C CYS A 360 -10.77 25.79 -10.15
N PRO A 361 -10.19 25.37 -9.02
CA PRO A 361 -8.81 24.86 -8.97
C PRO A 361 -8.68 23.41 -9.48
N VAL A 362 -9.81 22.69 -9.55
CA VAL A 362 -9.87 21.28 -9.96
C VAL A 362 -11.02 21.11 -10.92
N GLN A 363 -10.75 20.48 -12.06
CA GLN A 363 -11.73 20.24 -13.11
C GLN A 363 -11.79 18.76 -13.47
N THR A 364 -12.90 18.33 -14.03
CA THR A 364 -13.03 17.01 -14.65
C THR A 364 -13.30 17.24 -16.12
N LEU A 365 -12.39 16.74 -16.97
CA LEU A 365 -12.64 16.56 -18.39
C LEU A 365 -13.31 15.19 -18.57
N ALA A 366 -14.49 15.15 -19.18
CA ALA A 366 -15.25 13.92 -19.35
C ALA A 366 -15.90 13.84 -20.73
N LEU A 367 -15.88 12.64 -21.33
CA LEU A 367 -16.71 12.28 -22.46
C LEU A 367 -18.04 11.76 -21.93
N VAL A 368 -19.13 12.30 -22.43
CA VAL A 368 -20.49 11.95 -22.01
C VAL A 368 -21.30 11.51 -23.21
N ALA A 369 -21.92 10.34 -23.12
CA ALA A 369 -22.94 9.91 -24.05
C ALA A 369 -24.31 10.43 -23.61
N ARG A 370 -25.10 10.87 -24.58
CA ARG A 370 -26.52 11.15 -24.41
C ARG A 370 -27.30 9.84 -24.57
N SER A 371 -28.47 9.78 -23.94
CA SER A 371 -29.40 8.68 -24.21
C SER A 371 -29.81 8.70 -25.69
N SER A 372 -29.88 7.52 -26.29
CA SER A 372 -30.36 7.32 -27.66
C SER A 372 -31.52 6.33 -27.66
N ASP A 373 -32.51 6.59 -28.50
CA ASP A 373 -33.65 5.69 -28.75
C ASP A 373 -33.38 4.77 -29.94
N ASP A 374 -32.17 4.83 -30.53
CA ASP A 374 -31.74 3.91 -31.57
C ASP A 374 -31.51 2.50 -30.98
N ILE A 375 -32.08 1.50 -31.66
CA ILE A 375 -31.96 0.08 -31.31
C ILE A 375 -30.48 -0.35 -31.30
N GLY A 376 -29.66 0.21 -32.20
CA GLY A 376 -28.22 -0.05 -32.24
C GLY A 376 -27.42 0.62 -31.12
N GLY A 377 -28.04 1.54 -30.37
CA GLY A 377 -27.37 2.37 -29.38
C GLY A 377 -26.38 3.35 -30.01
N VAL A 378 -25.39 3.76 -29.23
CA VAL A 378 -24.30 4.64 -29.67
C VAL A 378 -22.97 3.90 -29.59
N THR A 379 -22.29 3.79 -30.73
CA THR A 379 -20.92 3.27 -30.80
C THR A 379 -19.99 4.31 -31.40
N GLY A 380 -18.72 4.26 -31.01
CA GLY A 380 -17.71 5.14 -31.58
C GLY A 380 -16.37 5.01 -30.88
N GLN A 381 -15.38 5.68 -31.47
CA GLN A 381 -14.02 5.72 -30.96
C GLN A 381 -13.54 7.16 -30.84
N ILE A 382 -12.71 7.43 -29.84
CA ILE A 382 -11.89 8.64 -29.77
C ILE A 382 -10.44 8.21 -30.01
N THR A 383 -9.80 8.80 -31.02
CA THR A 383 -8.40 8.53 -31.38
C THR A 383 -7.46 9.62 -30.86
N HIS A 384 -8.00 10.81 -30.62
CA HIS A 384 -7.25 11.93 -30.07
C HIS A 384 -8.14 12.82 -29.19
N ILE A 385 -7.62 13.28 -28.05
CA ILE A 385 -8.25 14.31 -27.20
C ILE A 385 -7.18 15.08 -26.42
N LEU A 386 -7.10 16.39 -26.65
CA LEU A 386 -6.19 17.28 -25.96
C LEU A 386 -6.96 18.49 -25.43
N LEU A 387 -6.81 18.75 -24.13
CA LEU A 387 -7.18 20.00 -23.49
C LEU A 387 -5.88 20.73 -23.20
N HIS A 388 -5.66 21.92 -23.73
CA HIS A 388 -4.42 22.67 -23.54
C HIS A 388 -4.68 24.19 -23.49
N THR A 389 -3.69 24.96 -23.03
CA THR A 389 -3.79 26.42 -23.04
C THR A 389 -4.07 26.91 -24.45
N ALA A 390 -5.03 27.82 -24.59
CA ALA A 390 -5.14 28.61 -25.80
C ALA A 390 -3.90 29.49 -25.80
N ASP A 391 -2.88 29.15 -26.58
CA ASP A 391 -1.73 30.03 -26.74
C ASP A 391 -2.26 31.41 -27.17
N ALA A 392 -1.87 32.46 -26.45
CA ALA A 392 -2.00 33.79 -27.01
C ALA A 392 -1.13 33.76 -28.27
N ASP A 393 -1.74 34.03 -29.42
CA ASP A 393 -1.07 34.17 -30.71
C ASP A 393 0.36 34.71 -30.51
N PRO A 394 1.41 34.06 -31.02
CA PRO A 394 2.68 34.74 -31.19
C PRO A 394 2.51 35.70 -32.37
N SER A 395 1.88 36.85 -32.11
CA SER A 395 1.91 38.01 -33.01
C SER A 395 3.13 38.87 -32.73
#